data_AF-A0A7K2XBF2-F1
#
_entry.id   AF-A0A7K2XBF2-F1
#
_cell.length_a   1.000
_cell.length_b   1.000
_cell.length_c   1.000
_cell.angle_alpha   90.00
_cell.angle_beta   90.00
_cell.angle_gamma   90.00
#
_symmetry.space_group_name_H-M   'P 1'
#
loop_
_entity.id
_entity.type
_entity.pdbx_description
1 polymer ?
#
loop_
_entity_poly.entity_id
_entity_poly.type
_entity_poly.pdbx_seq_one_letter_code
_entity_poly.pdbx_strand_id
1 'polypeptide(L)'
;MDTLRHLIAQVLGLAVDAVAAEHGFTELGGDSIQAIQVVSRARTAGLLLTTRDVLRGESIAALATAARPADGLGTDEGPAEPPRRTGPLTATPIMAWLGELEGPVDTYHQSLVVRTPAGFRAEHAVRVVRTLLDTHDMLRLTVPGGA
;
A
#
# COMPACT_ATOMS: atom_id res chain seq x y z
N MET A 1 8.73 -13.64 -14.85
CA MET A 1 7.69 -14.58 -14.36
C MET A 1 7.94 -14.96 -12.91
N ASP A 2 9.11 -15.49 -12.56
CA ASP A 2 9.40 -15.99 -11.20
C ASP A 2 9.23 -14.95 -10.11
N THR A 3 9.74 -13.72 -10.30
CA THR A 3 9.55 -12.61 -9.35
C THR A 3 8.07 -12.37 -9.03
N LEU A 4 7.22 -12.35 -10.06
CA LEU A 4 5.79 -12.09 -9.89
C LEU A 4 5.08 -13.22 -9.12
N ARG A 5 5.42 -14.49 -9.40
CA ARG A 5 4.89 -15.64 -8.66
C ARG A 5 5.27 -15.57 -7.18
N HIS A 6 6.52 -15.22 -6.87
CA HIS A 6 6.97 -15.06 -5.48
C HIS A 6 6.23 -13.92 -4.76
N LEU A 7 6.06 -12.77 -5.41
CA LEU A 7 5.34 -11.64 -4.83
C LEU A 7 3.87 -11.97 -4.54
N ILE A 8 3.20 -12.64 -5.47
CA ILE A 8 1.80 -13.07 -5.31
C ILE A 8 1.70 -14.09 -4.18
N ALA A 9 2.57 -15.10 -4.15
CA ALA A 9 2.59 -16.10 -3.07
C ALA A 9 2.75 -15.44 -1.69
N GLN A 10 3.67 -14.47 -1.56
CA GLN A 10 3.86 -13.72 -0.32
C GLN A 10 2.66 -12.87 0.09
N VAL A 11 1.92 -12.30 -0.86
CA VAL A 11 0.74 -11.47 -0.56
C VAL A 11 -0.46 -12.34 -0.18
N LEU A 12 -0.63 -13.48 -0.84
CA LEU A 12 -1.74 -14.41 -0.60
C LEU A 12 -1.46 -15.38 0.57
N GLY A 13 -0.23 -15.40 1.09
CA GLY A 13 0.17 -16.34 2.14
C GLY A 13 0.24 -17.80 1.66
N LEU A 14 0.57 -18.00 0.38
CA LEU A 14 0.65 -19.31 -0.27
C LEU A 14 2.12 -19.75 -0.45
N ALA A 15 2.32 -21.05 -0.64
CA ALA A 15 3.59 -21.55 -1.19
C ALA A 15 3.73 -21.11 -2.65
N VAL A 16 4.95 -20.84 -3.10
CA VAL A 16 5.21 -20.41 -4.50
C VAL A 16 4.73 -21.46 -5.50
N ASP A 17 4.88 -22.74 -5.16
CA ASP A 17 4.44 -23.85 -6.01
C ASP A 17 2.92 -23.93 -6.16
N ALA A 18 2.15 -23.37 -5.22
CA ALA A 18 0.69 -23.30 -5.31
C ALA A 18 0.22 -22.19 -6.26
N VAL A 19 1.09 -21.25 -6.64
CA VAL A 19 0.80 -20.19 -7.62
C VAL A 19 1.13 -20.71 -9.01
N ALA A 20 0.22 -21.49 -9.60
CA ALA A 20 0.37 -21.99 -10.97
C ALA A 20 0.37 -20.84 -11.99
N ALA A 21 1.07 -21.00 -13.11
CA ALA A 21 1.23 -19.95 -14.10
C ALA A 21 -0.09 -19.67 -14.86
N GLU A 22 -0.97 -20.67 -14.91
CA GLU A 22 -2.23 -20.72 -15.64
C GLU A 22 -3.39 -20.11 -14.84
N HIS A 23 -3.27 -20.02 -13.52
CA HIS A 23 -4.34 -19.50 -12.67
C HIS A 23 -4.39 -17.98 -12.67
N GLY A 24 -5.61 -17.45 -12.67
CA GLY A 24 -5.87 -16.04 -12.43
C GLY A 24 -5.58 -15.65 -10.98
N PHE A 25 -5.24 -14.38 -10.74
CA PHE A 25 -4.97 -13.89 -9.37
C PHE A 25 -6.19 -14.04 -8.44
N THR A 26 -7.40 -13.81 -8.96
CA THR A 26 -8.65 -13.94 -8.21
C THR A 26 -9.03 -15.40 -7.95
N GLU A 27 -8.67 -16.31 -8.86
CA GLU A 27 -8.87 -17.77 -8.67
C GLU A 27 -8.02 -18.30 -7.51
N LEU A 28 -6.85 -17.70 -7.28
CA LEU A 28 -5.98 -17.98 -6.14
C LEU A 28 -6.48 -17.33 -4.83
N GLY A 29 -7.66 -16.70 -4.83
CA GLY A 29 -8.27 -16.04 -3.67
C GLY A 29 -7.84 -14.59 -3.47
N GLY A 30 -7.21 -13.97 -4.48
CA GLY A 30 -6.79 -12.57 -4.45
C GLY A 30 -7.95 -11.57 -4.56
N ASP A 31 -7.88 -10.48 -3.80
CA ASP A 31 -8.83 -9.37 -3.85
C ASP A 31 -8.19 -8.02 -4.27
N SER A 32 -8.97 -6.93 -4.24
CA SER A 32 -8.50 -5.60 -4.63
C SER A 32 -7.43 -5.02 -3.70
N ILE A 33 -7.45 -5.32 -2.40
CA ILE A 33 -6.45 -4.87 -1.43
C ILE A 33 -5.14 -5.61 -1.71
N GLN A 34 -5.22 -6.91 -1.90
CA GLN A 34 -4.06 -7.74 -2.23
C GLN A 34 -3.50 -7.38 -3.61
N ALA A 35 -4.33 -7.04 -4.60
CA ALA A 35 -3.87 -6.55 -5.88
C ALA A 35 -3.07 -5.24 -5.75
N ILE A 36 -3.52 -4.30 -4.91
CA ILE A 36 -2.76 -3.08 -4.60
C ILE A 36 -1.40 -3.43 -3.97
N GLN A 37 -1.36 -4.38 -3.04
CA GLN A 37 -0.12 -4.83 -2.40
C GLN A 37 0.84 -5.47 -3.42
N VAL A 38 0.33 -6.33 -4.32
CA VAL A 38 1.13 -6.93 -5.41
C VAL A 38 1.72 -5.85 -6.30
N VAL A 39 0.92 -4.88 -6.75
CA VAL A 39 1.39 -3.77 -7.60
C VAL A 39 2.46 -2.94 -6.90
N SER A 40 2.25 -2.61 -5.62
CA SER A 40 3.23 -1.84 -4.84
C SER A 40 4.56 -2.58 -4.72
N ARG A 41 4.54 -3.88 -4.40
CA ARG A 41 5.76 -4.70 -4.29
C ARG A 41 6.41 -4.97 -5.65
N ALA A 42 5.62 -5.16 -6.70
CA ALA A 42 6.10 -5.32 -8.07
C ALA A 42 6.88 -4.08 -8.52
N ARG A 43 6.37 -2.88 -8.20
CA ARG A 43 7.07 -1.61 -8.49
C ARG A 43 8.42 -1.55 -7.78
N THR A 44 8.49 -1.93 -6.50
CA THR A 44 9.77 -2.02 -5.77
C THR A 44 10.73 -3.04 -6.39
N ALA A 45 10.20 -4.10 -7.00
CA ALA A 45 10.96 -5.10 -7.74
C ALA A 45 11.26 -4.72 -9.22
N GLY A 46 11.03 -3.46 -9.61
CA GLY A 46 11.30 -2.97 -10.96
C GLY A 46 10.26 -3.33 -12.03
N LEU A 47 9.08 -3.80 -11.62
CA LEU A 47 7.99 -4.20 -12.51
C LEU A 47 6.80 -3.23 -12.41
N LEU A 48 6.36 -2.71 -13.54
CA LEU A 48 5.17 -1.88 -13.64
C LEU A 48 3.95 -2.71 -14.00
N LEU A 49 2.96 -2.67 -13.11
CA LEU A 49 1.65 -3.30 -13.24
C LEU A 49 0.59 -2.33 -12.70
N THR A 50 -0.62 -2.39 -13.25
CA THR A 50 -1.79 -1.73 -12.65
C THR A 50 -2.62 -2.73 -11.86
N THR A 51 -3.41 -2.25 -10.91
CA THR A 51 -4.37 -3.10 -10.19
C THR A 51 -5.37 -3.74 -11.13
N ARG A 52 -5.71 -3.04 -12.22
CA ARG A 52 -6.53 -3.54 -13.31
C ARG A 52 -5.87 -4.73 -14.01
N ASP A 53 -4.57 -4.67 -14.30
CA ASP A 53 -3.85 -5.78 -14.92
C ASP A 53 -3.90 -7.02 -14.02
N VAL A 54 -3.68 -6.83 -12.71
CA VAL A 54 -3.71 -7.93 -11.73
C VAL A 54 -5.09 -8.57 -11.62
N LEU A 55 -6.16 -7.76 -11.54
CA LEU A 55 -7.52 -8.27 -11.33
C LEU A 55 -8.16 -8.82 -12.61
N ARG A 56 -7.76 -8.34 -13.78
CA ARG A 56 -8.30 -8.79 -15.08
C ARG A 56 -7.43 -9.81 -15.79
N GLY A 57 -6.19 -10.01 -15.32
CA GLY A 57 -5.28 -10.99 -15.90
C GLY A 57 -5.87 -12.39 -15.81
N GLU A 58 -6.00 -13.04 -16.96
CA GLU A 58 -6.54 -14.40 -17.06
C GLU A 58 -5.61 -15.44 -16.42
N SER A 59 -4.31 -15.12 -16.30
CA SER A 59 -3.32 -15.99 -15.68
C SER A 59 -2.10 -15.21 -15.18
N ILE A 60 -1.32 -15.81 -14.27
CA ILE A 60 -0.06 -15.21 -13.81
C ILE A 60 0.96 -15.10 -14.97
N ALA A 61 0.93 -16.03 -15.93
CA ALA A 61 1.75 -15.95 -17.14
C ALA A 61 1.35 -14.76 -18.04
N ALA A 62 0.05 -14.52 -18.22
CA ALA A 62 -0.45 -13.36 -18.94
C ALA A 62 -0.07 -12.06 -18.21
N LEU A 63 -0.20 -12.03 -16.88
CA LEU A 63 0.21 -10.89 -16.07
C LEU A 63 1.71 -10.62 -16.15
N ALA A 64 2.55 -11.66 -16.18
CA ALA A 64 3.98 -11.52 -16.35
C ALA A 64 4.36 -10.95 -17.73
N THR A 65 3.57 -11.25 -18.77
CA THR A 65 3.73 -10.68 -20.12
C THR A 65 3.29 -9.22 -20.17
N ALA A 66 2.25 -8.86 -19.42
CA ALA A 66 1.77 -7.49 -19.32
C ALA A 66 2.70 -6.58 -18.49
N ALA A 67 3.46 -7.16 -17.55
CA ALA A 67 4.40 -6.43 -16.73
C ALA A 67 5.50 -5.78 -17.58
N ARG A 68 5.70 -4.48 -17.39
CA ARG A 68 6.76 -3.73 -18.08
C ARG A 68 7.94 -3.50 -17.13
N PRO A 69 9.19 -3.52 -17.62
CA PRO A 69 10.31 -2.98 -16.87
C PRO A 69 9.99 -1.54 -16.45
N ALA A 70 10.39 -1.16 -15.25
CA ALA A 70 10.27 0.23 -14.81
C ALA A 70 11.21 1.19 -15.56
N ASP A 71 12.05 0.67 -16.47
CA ASP A 71 13.04 1.40 -17.26
C ASP A 71 12.39 2.54 -18.07
N GLY A 72 12.82 3.79 -17.82
CA GLY A 72 12.50 4.93 -18.68
C GLY A 72 11.16 5.63 -18.43
N LEU A 73 10.29 5.12 -17.54
CA LEU A 73 9.54 6.06 -16.71
C LEU A 73 10.60 6.60 -15.78
N GLY A 74 10.87 7.91 -15.85
CA GLY A 74 11.91 8.54 -15.05
C GLY A 74 12.02 7.82 -13.73
N THR A 75 13.23 7.34 -13.45
CA THR A 75 13.67 7.20 -12.09
C THR A 75 13.39 8.58 -11.47
N ASP A 76 12.17 8.76 -10.99
CA ASP A 76 11.97 9.31 -9.69
C ASP A 76 12.62 8.27 -8.75
N GLU A 77 13.96 8.16 -8.83
CA GLU A 77 14.87 8.57 -7.77
C GLU A 77 14.44 9.95 -7.22
N GLY A 78 13.14 10.13 -6.93
CA GLY A 78 12.79 10.80 -5.71
C GLY A 78 13.52 10.00 -4.64
N PRO A 79 14.24 10.68 -3.74
CA PRO A 79 15.26 10.06 -2.92
C PRO A 79 14.76 8.77 -2.26
N ALA A 80 15.70 7.88 -1.92
CA ALA A 80 15.47 6.89 -0.89
C ALA A 80 14.77 7.61 0.27
N GLU A 81 13.47 7.31 0.46
CA GLU A 81 12.50 8.16 1.14
C GLU A 81 12.27 9.53 0.42
N PRO A 82 11.10 9.76 -0.22
CA PRO A 82 10.79 11.11 -0.71
C PRO A 82 10.95 12.09 0.45
N PRO A 83 11.53 13.28 0.22
CA PRO A 83 11.79 14.21 1.31
C PRO A 83 10.47 14.52 2.02
N ARG A 84 10.50 14.67 3.35
CA ARG A 84 9.32 15.05 4.13
C ARG A 84 8.60 16.18 3.42
N ARG A 85 7.35 15.94 3.01
CA ARG A 85 6.58 16.96 2.32
C ARG A 85 5.88 17.82 3.35
N THR A 86 6.28 19.09 3.38
CA THR A 86 5.64 20.13 4.19
C THR A 86 5.03 21.16 3.27
N GLY A 87 3.82 21.61 3.59
CA GLY A 87 3.13 22.63 2.82
C GLY A 87 1.62 22.42 2.80
N PRO A 88 0.86 23.36 2.22
CA PRO A 88 -0.57 23.20 2.05
C PRO A 88 -0.87 22.01 1.13
N LEU A 89 -1.88 21.23 1.51
CA LEU A 89 -2.44 20.15 0.71
C LEU A 89 -3.85 20.56 0.27
N THR A 90 -4.14 20.50 -1.02
CA THR A 90 -5.51 20.63 -1.51
C THR A 90 -6.33 19.45 -0.98
N ALA A 91 -7.45 19.75 -0.31
CA ALA A 91 -8.34 18.73 0.21
C ALA A 91 -8.77 17.76 -0.90
N THR A 92 -8.62 16.46 -0.63
CA THR A 92 -9.18 15.43 -1.51
C THR A 92 -10.71 15.45 -1.43
N PRO A 93 -11.43 14.89 -2.42
CA PRO A 93 -12.90 14.88 -2.39
C PRO A 93 -13.48 14.29 -1.11
N ILE A 94 -12.86 13.22 -0.56
CA ILE A 94 -13.32 12.61 0.70
C ILE A 94 -13.07 13.52 1.92
N MET A 95 -11.99 14.30 1.93
CA MET A 95 -11.71 15.27 2.99
C MET A 95 -12.67 16.46 2.93
N ALA A 96 -12.96 16.96 1.73
CA ALA A 96 -13.94 18.02 1.52
C ALA A 96 -15.34 17.57 1.98
N TRP A 97 -15.77 16.38 1.55
CA TRP A 97 -17.03 15.79 1.98
C TRP A 97 -17.12 15.60 3.51
N LEU A 98 -16.04 15.14 4.16
CA LEU A 98 -16.02 15.03 5.62
C LEU A 98 -16.17 16.40 6.30
N GLY A 99 -15.60 17.47 5.73
CA GLY A 99 -15.74 18.84 6.23
C GLY A 99 -17.14 19.45 6.02
N GLU A 100 -17.94 18.89 5.11
CA GLU A 100 -19.34 19.29 4.90
C GLU A 100 -20.29 18.65 5.94
N LEU A 101 -19.86 17.60 6.65
CA LEU A 101 -20.69 16.93 7.64
C LEU A 101 -20.79 17.77 8.92
N GLU A 102 -22.02 18.00 9.38
CA GLU A 102 -22.29 18.63 10.67
C GLU A 102 -22.10 17.61 11.81
N GLY A 103 -21.39 17.99 12.87
CA GLY A 103 -21.24 17.20 14.09
C GLY A 103 -19.79 16.93 14.52
N PRO A 104 -19.59 16.25 15.65
CA PRO A 104 -18.26 16.00 16.20
C PRO A 104 -17.49 14.99 15.34
N VAL A 105 -16.39 15.44 14.72
CA VAL A 105 -15.47 14.57 13.95
C VAL A 105 -14.43 13.87 14.82
N ASP A 106 -14.35 14.22 16.11
CA ASP A 106 -13.45 13.60 17.09
C ASP A 106 -13.75 12.11 17.33
N THR A 107 -14.99 11.69 17.08
CA THR A 107 -15.41 10.29 17.11
C THR A 107 -15.09 9.54 15.82
N TYR A 108 -14.74 10.23 14.73
CA TYR A 108 -14.42 9.63 13.44
C TYR A 108 -12.97 9.12 13.41
N HIS A 109 -12.77 7.91 13.92
CA HIS A 109 -11.46 7.27 13.97
C HIS A 109 -11.53 5.79 13.60
N GLN A 110 -10.40 5.25 13.17
CA GLN A 110 -10.21 3.81 12.99
C GLN A 110 -9.25 3.32 14.08
N SER A 111 -9.63 2.26 14.79
CA SER A 111 -8.80 1.63 15.81
C SER A 111 -8.60 0.15 15.54
N LEU A 112 -7.42 -0.36 15.89
CA LEU A 112 -7.07 -1.78 15.78
C LEU A 112 -6.26 -2.17 17.02
N VAL A 113 -6.59 -3.33 17.59
CA VAL A 113 -5.78 -3.95 18.64
C VAL A 113 -4.81 -4.93 18.00
N VAL A 114 -3.51 -4.72 18.22
CA VAL A 114 -2.44 -5.59 17.69
C VAL A 114 -1.79 -6.40 18.80
N ARG A 115 -1.39 -7.63 18.48
CA ARG A 115 -0.58 -8.46 19.38
C ARG A 115 0.89 -8.07 19.23
N THR A 116 1.57 -7.93 20.35
CA THR A 116 3.00 -7.58 20.38
C THR A 116 3.85 -8.80 20.75
N PRO A 117 5.11 -8.85 20.30
CA PRO A 117 6.05 -9.87 20.78
C PRO A 117 6.29 -9.77 22.29
N ALA A 118 6.73 -10.88 22.90
CA ALA A 118 7.13 -10.89 24.30
C ALA A 118 8.20 -9.83 24.58
N GLY A 119 8.07 -9.11 25.70
CA GLY A 119 9.01 -8.05 26.09
C GLY A 119 8.77 -6.70 25.39
N PHE A 120 7.65 -6.53 24.68
CA PHE A 120 7.23 -5.22 24.20
C PHE A 120 6.76 -4.32 25.36
N ARG A 121 7.25 -3.08 25.39
CA ARG A 121 7.02 -2.11 26.47
C ARG A 121 6.67 -0.73 25.90
N ALA A 122 6.20 0.18 26.75
CA ALA A 122 5.67 1.49 26.34
C ALA A 122 6.66 2.30 25.49
N GLU A 123 7.96 2.23 25.76
CA GLU A 123 8.98 2.96 25.00
C GLU A 123 9.10 2.43 23.57
N HIS A 124 8.75 1.16 23.33
CA HIS A 124 8.70 0.57 21.99
C HIS A 124 7.52 1.13 21.21
N ALA A 125 6.36 1.30 21.86
CA ALA A 125 5.20 1.93 21.24
C ALA A 125 5.51 3.37 20.81
N VAL A 126 6.14 4.15 21.68
CA VAL A 126 6.54 5.54 21.34
C VAL A 126 7.47 5.57 20.12
N ARG A 127 8.44 4.65 20.03
CA ARG A 127 9.32 4.54 18.86
C ARG A 127 8.55 4.18 17.59
N VAL A 128 7.67 3.19 17.66
CA VAL A 128 6.83 2.78 16.52
C VAL A 128 5.98 3.94 16.02
N VAL A 129 5.27 4.64 16.92
CA VAL A 129 4.43 5.79 16.56
C VAL A 129 5.27 6.92 15.94
N ARG A 130 6.44 7.23 16.51
CA ARG A 130 7.35 8.22 15.93
C ARG A 130 7.81 7.84 14.53
N THR A 131 8.22 6.59 14.32
CA THR A 131 8.62 6.11 12.99
C THR A 131 7.46 6.21 11.99
N LEU A 132 6.23 5.85 12.38
CA LEU A 132 5.06 6.00 11.52
C LEU A 132 4.81 7.48 11.17
N LEU A 133 4.86 8.37 12.15
CA LEU A 133 4.74 9.80 11.92
C LEU A 133 5.87 10.33 11.03
N ASP A 134 7.09 9.82 11.20
CA ASP A 134 8.27 10.21 10.43
C ASP A 134 8.14 9.85 8.95
N THR A 135 7.73 8.61 8.67
CA THR A 135 7.59 8.03 7.34
C THR A 135 6.31 8.46 6.60
N HIS A 136 5.21 8.72 7.30
CA HIS A 136 3.92 9.03 6.67
C HIS A 136 3.49 10.50 6.88
N ASP A 137 3.76 11.34 5.87
CA ASP A 137 3.43 12.78 5.89
C ASP A 137 1.97 13.08 6.29
N MET A 138 1.02 12.29 5.78
CA MET A 138 -0.42 12.48 6.05
C MET A 138 -0.81 12.33 7.53
N LEU A 139 -0.04 11.57 8.33
CA LEU A 139 -0.31 11.43 9.77
C LEU A 139 0.07 12.68 10.58
N ARG A 140 0.76 13.65 9.96
CA ARG A 140 1.15 14.94 10.55
C ARG A 140 0.29 16.10 10.05
N LEU A 141 -0.74 15.82 9.25
CA LEU A 141 -1.61 16.84 8.68
C LEU A 141 -2.38 17.57 9.79
N THR A 142 -2.43 18.89 9.70
CA THR A 142 -3.22 19.74 10.60
C THR A 142 -4.20 20.58 9.80
N VAL A 143 -5.41 20.75 10.31
CA VAL A 143 -6.39 21.70 9.74
C VAL A 143 -6.31 23.00 10.55
N PRO A 144 -6.00 24.16 9.91
CA PRO A 144 -5.98 25.44 10.61
C PRO A 144 -7.34 25.77 11.23
N GLY A 145 -7.36 26.21 12.49
CA GLY A 145 -8.59 26.55 13.21
C GLY A 145 -9.43 25.33 13.57
N GLY A 146 -8.78 24.26 14.05
CA GLY A 146 -9.40 22.99 14.43
C GLY A 146 -10.73 23.14 15.16
N ALA A 147 -11.61 22.16 14.95
CA ALA A 147 -12.93 22.04 15.57
C ALA A 147 -12.95 22.49 17.05
#